data_AF-A0A1Y2CV45-F1
#
_entry.id   AF-A0A1Y2CV45-F1
#
_cell.length_a   1.000
_cell.length_b   1.000
_cell.length_c   1.000
_cell.angle_alpha   90.00
_cell.angle_beta   90.00
_cell.angle_gamma   90.00
#
_symmetry.space_group_name_H-M   'P 1'
#
loop_
_entity.id
_entity.type
_entity.pdbx_description
1 polymer ?
#
loop_
_entity_poly.entity_id
_entity_poly.type
_entity_poly.pdbx_seq_one_letter_code
_entity_poly.pdbx_strand_id
1 'polypeptide(L)'
;MVVKLTPTFKFTPKLQAGLLFLGCILLITRITVKPYAQSSHESKPIPLQTSWRSMSPRRAPQVLDIIEQDYADRIDWTFLTPVSEPPNVKSFLRYNSSKRIPMPHLSTDPRYTSRPREASSLGGRIAFINGHHGTSDDFAYVTHQLGIQFSEFNPRAFWFYGVDERRAEDVNRHGNLGDFFCRSFDTVVVGDTIPDSRFLLQHLDRIINKTTTESNETDNTTRLCQIRRIIMMTTNRFDFGFKPLELPSYHALVRRVTIKSHELGARSRGIPKIIWTANNPFDIKYAEVALGSDIGQFTLIRSVGYSTLPVVKPFPKEVTELPAVYNHYDESRFIAWLMRNDINVSVFSRNYGGPTSLSQFRCFIDFPYQASTMKMYENLLFGVVTLVPSKRLFLSRELGGYIIEGHRVSNWQDYVEYWYEDMHDYVYVFDSITELKEILARPVIDVRNIRERGEGVWKAWNAKSIAEWRRILSM
;
A
#
# COMPACT_ATOMS: atom_id res chain seq x y z
N MET A 1 -46.17 -46.61 -40.00
CA MET A 1 -44.74 -46.42 -39.71
C MET A 1 -44.64 -45.37 -38.63
N VAL A 2 -44.55 -45.82 -37.39
CA VAL A 2 -44.60 -45.04 -36.14
C VAL A 2 -43.64 -45.73 -35.19
N VAL A 3 -42.92 -44.96 -34.38
CA VAL A 3 -42.68 -45.14 -32.93
C VAL A 3 -41.41 -44.37 -32.54
N LYS A 4 -41.61 -43.40 -31.63
CA LYS A 4 -40.63 -42.85 -30.68
C LYS A 4 -40.56 -43.81 -29.49
N LEU A 5 -39.39 -43.99 -28.85
CA LEU A 5 -39.24 -44.09 -27.37
C LEU A 5 -37.76 -44.29 -26.96
N THR A 6 -37.39 -43.60 -25.88
CA THR A 6 -36.18 -43.68 -25.05
C THR A 6 -36.08 -44.97 -24.22
N PRO A 7 -34.89 -45.27 -23.63
CA PRO A 7 -34.85 -45.98 -22.36
C PRO A 7 -34.02 -45.29 -21.27
N THR A 8 -34.61 -45.20 -20.09
CA THR A 8 -33.98 -45.18 -18.76
C THR A 8 -34.02 -46.59 -18.18
N PHE A 9 -32.97 -47.08 -17.51
CA PHE A 9 -33.13 -48.15 -16.51
C PHE A 9 -32.17 -48.03 -15.32
N LYS A 10 -32.76 -48.28 -14.15
CA LYS A 10 -32.19 -48.27 -12.79
C LYS A 10 -31.51 -49.60 -12.46
N PHE A 11 -30.59 -49.60 -11.49
CA PHE A 11 -30.12 -50.79 -10.79
C PHE A 11 -30.04 -50.60 -9.27
N THR A 12 -30.62 -51.54 -8.54
CA THR A 12 -30.35 -52.01 -7.16
C THR A 12 -31.23 -53.26 -6.93
N PRO A 13 -31.06 -54.10 -5.89
CA PRO A 13 -29.87 -54.44 -5.06
C PRO A 13 -29.73 -55.96 -4.79
N LYS A 14 -28.68 -56.42 -4.09
CA LYS A 14 -28.77 -57.38 -2.95
C LYS A 14 -27.40 -57.70 -2.30
N LEU A 15 -27.49 -57.97 -1.00
CA LEU A 15 -26.47 -58.35 0.00
C LEU A 15 -25.69 -59.64 -0.34
N GLN A 16 -24.44 -59.72 0.16
CA GLN A 16 -23.98 -60.89 0.93
C GLN A 16 -22.77 -60.55 1.82
N ALA A 17 -22.74 -61.24 2.97
CA ALA A 17 -21.77 -61.12 4.06
C ALA A 17 -20.44 -61.81 3.77
N GLY A 18 -19.36 -61.36 4.42
CA GLY A 18 -18.07 -62.04 4.46
C GLY A 18 -17.13 -61.41 5.48
N LEU A 19 -17.03 -62.04 6.65
CA LEU A 19 -15.93 -61.85 7.61
C LEU A 19 -14.64 -62.42 7.02
N LEU A 20 -13.52 -61.70 7.11
CA LEU A 20 -12.20 -62.31 7.30
C LEU A 20 -11.19 -61.28 7.82
N PHE A 21 -10.59 -61.65 8.96
CA PHE A 21 -9.40 -61.09 9.58
C PHE A 21 -8.24 -60.98 8.60
N LEU A 22 -7.46 -59.89 8.64
CA LEU A 22 -5.99 -59.96 8.68
C LEU A 22 -5.39 -58.63 9.11
N GLY A 23 -4.44 -58.69 10.05
CA GLY A 23 -3.81 -57.54 10.68
C GLY A 23 -2.87 -56.76 9.76
N CYS A 24 -2.68 -55.49 10.11
CA CYS A 24 -1.52 -54.72 9.66
C CYS A 24 -0.95 -53.91 10.83
N ILE A 25 0.36 -54.09 10.95
CA ILE A 25 1.29 -53.56 11.92
C ILE A 25 1.40 -52.05 11.77
N LEU A 26 1.17 -51.30 12.86
CA LEU A 26 1.43 -49.86 12.96
C LEU A 26 2.84 -49.68 13.53
N LEU A 27 3.81 -49.48 12.64
CA LEU A 27 5.18 -49.10 13.01
C LEU A 27 5.21 -47.56 13.22
N ILE A 28 5.12 -47.13 14.48
CA ILE A 28 5.40 -45.74 14.87
C ILE A 28 6.87 -45.68 15.27
N THR A 29 7.73 -45.16 14.39
CA THR A 29 9.09 -44.76 14.74
C THR A 29 9.04 -43.47 15.55
N ARG A 30 9.28 -43.58 16.86
CA ARG A 30 9.57 -42.45 17.75
C ARG A 30 10.96 -41.88 17.39
N ILE A 31 11.01 -40.72 16.77
CA ILE A 31 12.21 -39.89 16.75
C ILE A 31 12.28 -39.19 18.11
N THR A 32 13.36 -39.48 18.85
CA THR A 32 13.62 -38.90 20.18
C THR A 32 14.62 -37.77 19.99
N VAL A 33 14.19 -36.52 20.09
CA VAL A 33 15.08 -35.35 20.15
C VAL A 33 15.32 -35.02 21.61
N LYS A 34 16.58 -35.07 22.07
CA LYS A 34 16.99 -34.62 23.40
C LYS A 34 17.00 -33.08 23.45
N PRO A 35 16.31 -32.43 24.40
CA PRO A 35 16.49 -31.01 24.66
C PRO A 35 17.67 -30.77 25.62
N TYR A 36 18.44 -29.72 25.35
CA TYR A 36 19.42 -29.16 26.27
C TYR A 36 18.68 -28.20 27.22
N ALA A 37 18.88 -28.36 28.54
CA ALA A 37 18.39 -27.45 29.59
C ALA A 37 19.33 -26.23 29.68
N GLN A 38 18.98 -24.98 30.05
CA GLN A 38 18.08 -24.42 31.06
C GLN A 38 17.81 -22.93 30.72
N SER A 39 16.58 -22.43 30.85
CA SER A 39 16.18 -21.45 31.88
C SER A 39 14.71 -21.09 31.68
N SER A 40 13.99 -21.01 32.79
CA SER A 40 12.54 -21.06 32.90
C SER A 40 11.86 -19.73 32.57
N HIS A 41 11.13 -19.69 31.46
CA HIS A 41 9.86 -18.99 31.36
C HIS A 41 8.90 -19.90 30.57
N GLU A 42 7.76 -20.24 31.16
CA GLU A 42 6.70 -21.02 30.53
C GLU A 42 6.17 -20.31 29.28
N SER A 43 6.69 -20.66 28.11
CA SER A 43 6.04 -20.32 26.85
C SER A 43 4.96 -21.36 26.57
N LYS A 44 3.69 -20.97 26.72
CA LYS A 44 2.56 -21.70 26.13
C LYS A 44 2.82 -21.86 24.62
N PRO A 45 2.47 -23.00 24.01
CA PRO A 45 2.61 -23.17 22.57
C PRO A 45 1.83 -22.07 21.85
N ILE A 46 2.54 -21.32 20.99
CA ILE A 46 1.96 -20.29 20.13
C ILE A 46 0.92 -20.99 19.23
N PRO A 47 -0.36 -20.63 19.30
CA PRO A 47 -1.33 -21.16 18.35
C PRO A 47 -0.94 -20.65 16.97
N LEU A 48 -0.84 -21.55 15.99
CA LEU A 48 -0.81 -21.19 14.58
C LEU A 48 -1.92 -20.16 14.32
N GLN A 49 -1.54 -19.01 13.77
CA GLN A 49 -2.37 -17.82 13.60
C GLN A 49 -3.43 -17.97 12.49
N THR A 50 -3.92 -19.19 12.25
CA THR A 50 -4.99 -19.50 11.30
C THR A 50 -6.39 -19.37 11.91
N SER A 51 -6.52 -19.18 13.23
CA SER A 51 -7.80 -19.17 13.94
C SER A 51 -8.55 -17.83 13.95
N TRP A 52 -7.96 -16.73 13.45
CA TRP A 52 -8.69 -15.46 13.31
C TRP A 52 -9.73 -15.46 12.19
N ARG A 53 -9.61 -16.39 11.23
CA ARG A 53 -10.62 -16.57 10.17
C ARG A 53 -11.77 -17.52 10.58
N SER A 54 -11.71 -18.15 11.75
CA SER A 54 -12.75 -19.06 12.23
C SER A 54 -13.52 -18.56 13.46
N MET A 55 -13.31 -17.31 13.89
CA MET A 55 -14.25 -16.72 14.85
C MET A 55 -15.58 -16.47 14.15
N SER A 56 -16.61 -17.19 14.62
CA SER A 56 -18.00 -17.12 14.17
C SER A 56 -18.41 -15.70 13.71
N PRO A 57 -19.02 -15.56 12.52
CA PRO A 57 -19.57 -14.29 11.99
C PRO A 57 -20.51 -13.54 12.95
N ARG A 58 -20.92 -14.15 14.08
CA ARG A 58 -21.82 -13.55 15.07
C ARG A 58 -21.15 -12.59 16.06
N ARG A 59 -19.81 -12.57 16.20
CA ARG A 59 -19.13 -11.71 17.20
C ARG A 59 -18.37 -10.51 16.63
N ALA A 60 -17.98 -10.52 15.35
CA ALA A 60 -17.30 -9.39 14.73
C ALA A 60 -18.17 -8.13 14.60
N PRO A 61 -19.49 -8.22 14.30
CA PRO A 61 -20.36 -7.05 14.30
C PRO A 61 -20.49 -6.43 15.71
N GLN A 62 -20.59 -7.26 16.75
CA GLN A 62 -20.76 -6.79 18.14
C GLN A 62 -19.54 -6.01 18.66
N VAL A 63 -18.32 -6.38 18.28
CA VAL A 63 -17.11 -5.65 18.69
C VAL A 63 -16.98 -4.31 17.96
N LEU A 64 -17.38 -4.25 16.69
CA LEU A 64 -17.40 -3.00 15.92
C LEU A 64 -18.53 -2.08 16.37
N ASP A 65 -19.73 -2.59 16.67
CA ASP A 65 -20.83 -1.80 17.22
C ASP A 65 -20.48 -1.18 18.59
N ILE A 66 -19.77 -1.91 19.46
CA ILE A 66 -19.30 -1.40 20.76
C ILE A 66 -18.22 -0.31 20.58
N ILE A 67 -17.30 -0.48 19.63
CA ILE A 67 -16.28 0.56 19.31
C ILE A 67 -16.92 1.78 18.65
N GLU A 68 -17.95 1.60 17.82
CA GLU A 68 -18.67 2.68 17.15
C GLU A 68 -19.55 3.49 18.12
N GLN A 69 -20.20 2.85 19.09
CA GLN A 69 -21.03 3.52 20.08
C GLN A 69 -20.23 4.19 21.21
N ASP A 70 -19.14 3.59 21.70
CA ASP A 70 -18.42 4.15 22.87
C ASP A 70 -17.43 5.28 22.51
N TYR A 71 -17.14 5.51 21.23
CA TYR A 71 -16.12 6.48 20.79
C TYR A 71 -16.62 7.59 19.87
N ALA A 72 -17.84 7.54 19.33
CA ALA A 72 -18.39 8.63 18.51
C ALA A 72 -18.47 9.95 19.29
N ASP A 73 -18.88 9.87 20.56
CA ASP A 73 -19.03 10.99 21.50
C ASP A 73 -17.69 11.53 22.03
N ARG A 74 -16.60 10.79 21.77
CA ARG A 74 -15.24 11.07 22.26
C ARG A 74 -14.31 11.59 21.17
N ILE A 75 -14.81 11.79 19.95
CA ILE A 75 -14.05 12.48 18.90
C ILE A 75 -13.94 13.94 19.33
N ASP A 76 -12.73 14.33 19.72
CA ASP A 76 -12.40 15.70 20.08
C ASP A 76 -12.41 16.58 18.82
N TRP A 77 -13.55 17.18 18.52
CA TRP A 77 -13.70 18.07 17.36
C TRP A 77 -12.82 19.33 17.43
N THR A 78 -12.16 19.62 18.56
CA THR A 78 -11.29 20.79 18.72
C THR A 78 -9.98 20.72 17.92
N PHE A 79 -9.62 19.56 17.33
CA PHE A 79 -8.49 19.51 16.39
C PHE A 79 -8.78 20.28 15.08
N LEU A 80 -10.05 20.56 14.77
CA LEU A 80 -10.46 21.38 13.61
C LEU A 80 -10.35 22.89 13.88
N THR A 81 -10.07 23.29 15.13
CA THR A 81 -9.77 24.69 15.46
C THR A 81 -8.29 24.98 15.17
N PRO A 82 -7.92 26.02 14.40
CA PRO A 82 -6.53 26.37 14.14
C PRO A 82 -5.78 26.61 15.46
N VAL A 83 -4.80 25.77 15.76
CA VAL A 83 -3.93 25.97 16.92
C VAL A 83 -2.85 26.96 16.53
N SER A 84 -2.70 28.05 17.30
CA SER A 84 -1.53 28.94 17.19
C SER A 84 -0.25 28.15 17.47
N GLU A 85 0.76 28.29 16.60
CA GLU A 85 2.03 27.54 16.62
C GLU A 85 2.60 27.30 18.03
N PRO A 86 3.03 26.07 18.38
CA PRO A 86 3.79 25.86 19.60
C PRO A 86 5.23 26.39 19.44
N PRO A 87 5.78 27.10 20.44
CA PRO A 87 7.13 27.62 20.36
C PRO A 87 8.17 26.51 20.63
N ASN A 88 9.13 26.38 19.71
CA ASN A 88 10.48 25.82 19.91
C ASN A 88 10.59 24.42 20.57
N VAL A 89 10.73 23.39 19.73
CA VAL A 89 11.42 22.15 20.12
C VAL A 89 12.65 21.98 19.22
N LYS A 90 13.85 22.14 19.81
CA LYS A 90 15.14 21.78 19.19
C LYS A 90 15.62 20.47 19.81
N SER A 91 16.00 19.50 18.99
CA SER A 91 16.73 18.31 19.45
C SER A 91 17.90 18.00 18.50
N PHE A 92 19.06 17.67 19.10
CA PHE A 92 20.33 17.42 18.44
C PHE A 92 20.63 15.93 18.38
N LEU A 93 21.39 15.48 17.37
CA LEU A 93 22.18 14.23 17.41
C LEU A 93 23.46 14.38 16.56
N ARG A 94 24.63 14.27 17.20
CA ARG A 94 25.95 14.09 16.55
C ARG A 94 26.29 12.60 16.50
N TYR A 95 26.86 12.14 15.40
CA TYR A 95 27.62 10.88 15.40
C TYR A 95 28.79 10.88 14.41
N ASN A 96 29.91 10.35 14.89
CA ASN A 96 31.24 10.35 14.30
C ASN A 96 31.58 8.93 13.80
N SER A 97 31.94 8.75 12.52
CA SER A 97 32.70 7.59 12.01
C SER A 97 33.26 7.89 10.62
N SER A 98 34.50 7.46 10.36
CA SER A 98 35.46 8.10 9.45
C SER A 98 35.44 7.66 7.98
N LYS A 99 34.42 6.92 7.52
CA LYS A 99 34.13 6.75 6.07
C LYS A 99 32.61 6.57 5.90
N ARG A 100 31.90 7.65 5.57
CA ARG A 100 30.48 7.64 5.23
C ARG A 100 30.33 8.03 3.76
N ILE A 101 29.56 7.24 3.01
CA ILE A 101 28.79 7.79 1.88
C ILE A 101 27.97 8.94 2.50
N PRO A 102 28.02 10.18 1.99
CA PRO A 102 27.25 11.28 2.54
C PRO A 102 25.76 10.91 2.48
N MET A 103 25.22 10.48 3.63
CA MET A 103 23.79 10.25 3.81
C MET A 103 23.08 11.60 3.60
N PRO A 104 22.10 11.72 2.69
CA PRO A 104 21.31 12.94 2.53
C PRO A 104 20.51 13.34 3.80
N HIS A 105 20.43 12.44 4.78
CA HIS A 105 19.26 12.24 5.65
C HIS A 105 18.97 13.23 6.79
N LEU A 106 19.71 14.33 6.99
CA LEU A 106 19.36 15.28 8.06
C LEU A 106 19.28 16.74 7.64
N SER A 107 20.02 17.16 6.62
CA SER A 107 19.88 18.52 6.07
C SER A 107 18.78 18.65 5.03
N THR A 108 18.19 17.53 4.58
CA THR A 108 17.14 17.49 3.54
C THR A 108 15.82 16.92 4.04
N ASP A 109 15.65 16.59 5.33
CA ASP A 109 14.32 16.23 5.84
C ASP A 109 13.45 17.51 5.80
N PRO A 110 12.42 17.54 4.95
CA PRO A 110 11.61 18.72 4.73
C PRO A 110 10.96 19.26 5.99
N ARG A 111 10.66 18.35 6.93
CA ARG A 111 9.95 18.67 8.16
C ARG A 111 10.79 19.49 9.13
N TYR A 112 12.10 19.56 8.92
CA TYR A 112 13.05 20.20 9.83
C TYR A 112 13.78 21.41 9.23
N THR A 113 13.58 21.74 7.95
CA THR A 113 14.18 22.95 7.36
C THR A 113 13.41 24.21 7.79
N SER A 114 13.90 24.89 8.82
CA SER A 114 13.31 26.11 9.42
C SER A 114 13.48 27.39 8.61
N ARG A 115 14.11 27.34 7.43
CA ARG A 115 14.19 28.51 6.55
C ARG A 115 13.02 28.48 5.58
N PRO A 116 12.05 29.41 5.69
CA PRO A 116 11.05 29.58 4.66
C PRO A 116 11.78 29.93 3.36
N ARG A 117 11.85 28.98 2.42
CA ARG A 117 12.05 29.33 1.02
C ARG A 117 10.90 30.25 0.65
N GLU A 118 11.17 31.31 -0.11
CA GLU A 118 10.13 32.16 -0.67
C GLU A 118 9.03 31.24 -1.22
N ALA A 119 7.83 31.37 -0.65
CA ALA A 119 6.72 30.47 -0.93
C ALA A 119 6.52 30.46 -2.44
N SER A 120 6.82 29.33 -3.08
CA SER A 120 6.65 29.24 -4.52
C SER A 120 5.17 29.48 -4.81
N SER A 121 4.87 30.27 -5.84
CA SER A 121 3.48 30.50 -6.28
C SER A 121 2.82 29.23 -6.81
N LEU A 122 3.54 28.11 -6.88
CA LEU A 122 3.01 26.82 -7.28
C LEU A 122 2.21 26.20 -6.12
N GLY A 123 0.89 26.12 -6.28
CA GLY A 123 0.07 25.14 -5.58
C GLY A 123 -1.03 25.69 -4.66
N GLY A 124 -0.96 26.94 -4.23
CA GLY A 124 -1.93 27.49 -3.27
C GLY A 124 -1.93 26.72 -1.94
N ARG A 125 -3.06 26.71 -1.23
CA ARG A 125 -3.25 25.91 -0.01
C ARG A 125 -3.51 24.46 -0.38
N ILE A 126 -2.59 23.57 -0.03
CA ILE A 126 -2.69 22.14 -0.36
C ILE A 126 -3.01 21.31 0.89
N ALA A 127 -4.01 20.42 0.79
CA ALA A 127 -4.19 19.34 1.75
C ALA A 127 -3.73 18.01 1.16
N PHE A 128 -3.13 17.16 2.01
CA PHE A 128 -2.80 15.78 1.69
C PHE A 128 -3.57 14.83 2.61
N ILE A 129 -4.56 14.12 2.06
CA ILE A 129 -5.38 13.13 2.76
C ILE A 129 -4.72 11.76 2.62
N ASN A 130 -4.15 11.24 3.70
CA ASN A 130 -3.49 9.94 3.69
C ASN A 130 -3.32 9.37 5.10
N GLY A 131 -3.51 8.05 5.26
CA GLY A 131 -3.23 7.34 6.52
C GLY A 131 -1.88 6.61 6.55
N HIS A 132 -1.21 6.44 5.41
CA HIS A 132 -0.06 5.54 5.28
C HIS A 132 1.29 6.26 5.33
N HIS A 133 2.09 6.03 6.38
CA HIS A 133 3.34 6.75 6.62
C HIS A 133 4.33 6.78 5.44
N GLY A 134 4.56 5.66 4.76
CA GLY A 134 5.51 5.64 3.62
C GLY A 134 5.06 6.57 2.49
N THR A 135 3.75 6.69 2.29
CA THR A 135 3.17 7.56 1.28
C THR A 135 3.25 9.03 1.69
N SER A 136 3.15 9.33 3.00
CA SER A 136 3.37 10.67 3.54
C SER A 136 4.82 11.11 3.41
N ASP A 137 5.78 10.23 3.66
CA ASP A 137 7.21 10.53 3.48
C ASP A 137 7.53 10.82 2.00
N ASP A 138 6.99 10.01 1.08
CA ASP A 138 7.16 10.19 -0.37
C ASP A 138 6.63 11.56 -0.83
N PHE A 139 5.40 11.92 -0.44
CA PHE A 139 4.81 13.21 -0.80
C PHE A 139 5.48 14.41 -0.10
N ALA A 140 5.92 14.25 1.14
CA ALA A 140 6.70 15.27 1.85
C ALA A 140 8.02 15.56 1.12
N TYR A 141 8.69 14.53 0.61
CA TYR A 141 9.88 14.72 -0.21
C TYR A 141 9.55 15.47 -1.50
N VAL A 142 8.49 15.09 -2.21
CA VAL A 142 8.06 15.76 -3.45
C VAL A 142 7.83 17.26 -3.21
N THR A 143 7.02 17.60 -2.21
CA THR A 143 6.67 18.99 -1.90
C THR A 143 7.90 19.80 -1.49
N HIS A 144 8.85 19.21 -0.77
CA HIS A 144 10.13 19.84 -0.46
C HIS A 144 10.96 20.20 -1.69
N GLN A 145 11.12 19.25 -2.62
CA GLN A 145 11.85 19.48 -3.87
C GLN A 145 11.19 20.58 -4.71
N LEU A 146 9.88 20.74 -4.58
CA LEU A 146 9.11 21.77 -5.27
C LEU A 146 9.03 23.10 -4.52
N GLY A 147 9.47 23.17 -3.26
CA GLY A 147 9.33 24.37 -2.43
C GLY A 147 7.87 24.69 -2.09
N ILE A 148 7.06 23.65 -1.90
CA ILE A 148 5.62 23.72 -1.63
C ILE A 148 5.36 23.30 -0.17
N GLN A 149 4.44 24.00 0.49
CA GLN A 149 3.92 23.60 1.80
C GLN A 149 2.56 22.91 1.63
N PHE A 150 2.25 21.99 2.54
CA PHE A 150 0.96 21.31 2.57
C PHE A 150 0.52 21.02 4.01
N SER A 151 -0.77 20.84 4.20
CA SER A 151 -1.36 20.35 5.45
C SER A 151 -1.69 18.87 5.32
N GLU A 152 -1.11 18.03 6.17
CA GLU A 152 -1.46 16.61 6.23
C GLU A 152 -2.76 16.42 7.01
N PHE A 153 -3.66 15.60 6.47
CA PHE A 153 -4.87 15.16 7.14
C PHE A 153 -4.87 13.64 7.21
N ASN A 154 -4.85 13.10 8.43
CA ASN A 154 -4.86 11.67 8.67
C ASN A 154 -6.28 11.19 9.01
N PRO A 155 -6.95 10.45 8.12
CA PRO A 155 -8.30 9.91 8.31
C PRO A 155 -8.42 9.00 9.53
N ARG A 156 -7.30 8.41 9.98
CA ARG A 156 -7.22 7.58 11.19
C ARG A 156 -7.61 8.28 12.48
N ALA A 157 -7.67 9.62 12.47
CA ALA A 157 -8.19 10.39 13.58
C ALA A 157 -9.67 10.08 13.88
N PHE A 158 -10.46 9.65 12.88
CA PHE A 158 -11.87 9.33 13.04
C PHE A 158 -12.30 8.01 12.38
N TRP A 159 -11.42 7.35 11.62
CA TRP A 159 -11.69 6.06 11.00
C TRP A 159 -10.44 5.27 10.59
N PHE A 160 -10.40 3.96 10.83
CA PHE A 160 -9.17 3.17 10.63
C PHE A 160 -8.68 3.13 9.17
N TYR A 161 -9.52 2.68 8.25
CA TYR A 161 -9.24 2.64 6.81
C TYR A 161 -10.54 2.58 6.03
N GLY A 162 -10.61 3.37 4.97
CA GLY A 162 -11.73 3.39 4.04
C GLY A 162 -13.02 3.81 4.71
N VAL A 163 -13.21 5.13 4.78
CA VAL A 163 -14.37 5.75 5.40
C VAL A 163 -15.63 5.26 4.68
N ASP A 164 -16.49 4.53 5.41
CA ASP A 164 -17.74 4.03 4.87
C ASP A 164 -18.77 5.14 4.64
N GLU A 165 -19.88 4.79 3.99
CA GLU A 165 -20.93 5.73 3.65
C GLU A 165 -21.53 6.45 4.85
N ARG A 166 -21.83 5.70 5.92
CA ARG A 166 -22.49 6.23 7.10
C ARG A 166 -21.56 7.16 7.86
N ARG A 167 -20.29 6.77 8.02
CA ARG A 167 -19.27 7.58 8.69
C ARG A 167 -18.97 8.85 7.88
N ALA A 168 -18.84 8.75 6.57
CA ALA A 168 -18.63 9.91 5.71
C ALA A 168 -19.82 10.88 5.73
N GLU A 169 -21.05 10.37 5.82
CA GLU A 169 -22.25 11.19 6.04
C GLU A 169 -22.20 11.90 7.40
N ASP A 170 -21.84 11.18 8.46
CA ASP A 170 -21.77 11.68 9.83
C ASP A 170 -20.78 12.84 9.99
N VAL A 171 -19.53 12.67 9.53
CA VAL A 171 -18.50 13.73 9.62
C VAL A 171 -18.82 14.95 8.74
N ASN A 172 -19.58 14.75 7.67
CA ASN A 172 -20.06 15.87 6.85
C ASN A 172 -21.22 16.61 7.50
N ARG A 173 -22.14 15.91 8.15
CA ARG A 173 -23.34 16.51 8.75
C ARG A 173 -23.03 17.21 10.06
N HIS A 174 -22.24 16.59 10.92
CA HIS A 174 -21.96 17.10 12.26
C HIS A 174 -20.64 17.86 12.32
N GLY A 175 -19.62 17.41 11.59
CA GLY A 175 -18.29 18.03 11.57
C GLY A 175 -18.07 19.06 10.45
N ASN A 176 -19.00 19.18 9.49
CA ASN A 176 -18.85 20.00 8.28
C ASN A 176 -17.54 19.74 7.52
N LEU A 177 -17.02 18.50 7.57
CA LEU A 177 -15.65 18.23 7.12
C LEU A 177 -15.43 18.50 5.63
N GLY A 178 -16.33 18.05 4.75
CA GLY A 178 -16.22 18.35 3.31
C GLY A 178 -16.25 19.85 3.00
N ASP A 179 -17.09 20.60 3.71
CA ASP A 179 -17.23 22.06 3.58
C ASP A 179 -16.00 22.81 4.13
N PHE A 180 -15.43 22.34 5.24
CA PHE A 180 -14.14 22.80 5.74
C PHE A 180 -13.05 22.66 4.67
N PHE A 181 -12.93 21.49 4.03
CA PHE A 181 -11.97 21.28 2.95
C PHE A 181 -12.23 22.23 1.78
N CYS A 182 -13.49 22.37 1.37
CA CYS A 182 -13.91 23.26 0.29
C CYS A 182 -13.59 24.74 0.53
N ARG A 183 -13.48 25.21 1.77
CA ARG A 183 -13.10 26.60 2.07
C ARG A 183 -11.61 26.79 2.37
N SER A 184 -10.94 25.73 2.81
CA SER A 184 -9.61 25.83 3.40
C SER A 184 -8.49 25.56 2.39
N PHE A 185 -8.79 24.84 1.31
CA PHE A 185 -7.77 24.39 0.36
C PHE A 185 -8.13 24.72 -1.08
N ASP A 186 -7.09 24.98 -1.87
CA ASP A 186 -7.18 25.20 -3.31
C ASP A 186 -6.90 23.89 -4.07
N THR A 187 -6.08 23.01 -3.48
CA THR A 187 -5.74 21.68 -4.01
C THR A 187 -5.88 20.64 -2.91
N VAL A 188 -6.47 19.49 -3.22
CA VAL A 188 -6.45 18.32 -2.34
C VAL A 188 -5.76 17.16 -3.05
N VAL A 189 -4.80 16.52 -2.40
CA VAL A 189 -4.16 15.30 -2.87
C VAL A 189 -4.61 14.16 -1.97
N VAL A 190 -5.08 13.06 -2.55
CA VAL A 190 -5.54 11.86 -1.82
C VAL A 190 -4.57 10.72 -2.09
N GLY A 191 -3.90 10.21 -1.06
CA GLY A 191 -2.84 9.22 -1.17
C GLY A 191 -3.20 7.84 -0.60
N ASP A 192 -2.62 6.80 -1.21
CA ASP A 192 -2.70 5.38 -0.83
C ASP A 192 -4.12 4.80 -0.82
N THR A 193 -4.94 5.21 0.15
CA THR A 193 -6.30 4.69 0.35
C THR A 193 -7.33 5.75 -0.04
N ILE A 194 -7.65 5.83 -1.34
CA ILE A 194 -8.69 6.77 -1.86
C ILE A 194 -10.02 6.75 -1.07
N PRO A 195 -10.51 5.60 -0.57
CA PRO A 195 -11.69 5.51 0.28
C PRO A 195 -11.70 6.47 1.47
N ASP A 196 -10.54 6.86 1.96
CA ASP A 196 -10.41 7.80 3.06
C ASP A 196 -10.95 9.20 2.71
N SER A 197 -11.06 9.52 1.42
CA SER A 197 -11.65 10.76 0.92
C SER A 197 -13.16 10.69 0.68
N ARG A 198 -13.85 9.60 1.06
CA ARG A 198 -15.29 9.43 0.77
C ARG A 198 -16.13 10.60 1.27
N PHE A 199 -15.81 11.16 2.44
CA PHE A 199 -16.50 12.35 2.97
C PHE A 199 -16.44 13.52 1.98
N LEU A 200 -15.28 13.79 1.38
CA LEU A 200 -15.11 14.86 0.41
C LEU A 200 -15.87 14.54 -0.88
N LEU A 201 -15.77 13.30 -1.38
CA LEU A 201 -16.47 12.87 -2.59
C LEU A 201 -18.00 12.95 -2.45
N GLN A 202 -18.58 12.52 -1.33
CA GLN A 202 -20.01 12.64 -1.08
C GLN A 202 -20.45 14.10 -0.94
N HIS A 203 -19.63 14.94 -0.31
CA HIS A 203 -19.92 16.38 -0.22
C HIS A 203 -19.97 17.01 -1.62
N LEU A 204 -19.02 16.69 -2.49
CA LEU A 204 -18.99 17.16 -3.88
C LEU A 204 -20.17 16.64 -4.70
N ASP A 205 -20.54 15.38 -4.53
CA ASP A 205 -21.71 14.80 -5.21
C ASP A 205 -22.99 15.60 -4.92
N ARG A 206 -23.18 16.03 -3.66
CA ARG A 206 -24.32 16.88 -3.29
C ARG A 206 -24.25 18.27 -3.95
N ILE A 207 -23.07 18.89 -4.00
CA ILE A 207 -22.88 20.20 -4.67
C ILE A 207 -23.20 20.08 -6.16
N ILE A 208 -22.68 19.04 -6.82
CA ILE A 208 -22.90 18.76 -8.24
C ILE A 208 -24.41 18.59 -8.51
N ASN A 209 -25.09 17.74 -7.72
CA ASN A 209 -26.51 17.46 -7.92
C ASN A 209 -27.36 18.74 -7.77
N LYS A 210 -27.12 19.56 -6.74
CA LYS A 210 -27.80 20.86 -6.56
C LYS A 210 -27.60 21.78 -7.76
N THR A 211 -26.34 21.90 -8.22
CA THR A 211 -25.98 22.76 -9.37
C THR A 211 -26.69 22.31 -10.65
N THR A 212 -26.91 21.00 -10.82
CA THR A 212 -27.61 20.48 -12.00
C THR A 212 -29.14 20.61 -11.95
N THR A 213 -29.73 20.64 -10.76
CA THR A 213 -31.20 20.73 -10.59
C THR A 213 -31.72 22.16 -10.47
N GLU A 214 -30.92 23.07 -9.93
CA GLU A 214 -31.34 24.44 -9.58
C GLU A 214 -30.90 25.46 -10.64
N SER A 215 -30.95 25.09 -11.92
CA SER A 215 -30.56 25.94 -13.07
C SER A 215 -31.40 27.23 -13.24
N ASN A 216 -32.34 27.50 -12.34
CA ASN A 216 -33.14 28.72 -12.33
C ASN A 216 -32.65 29.68 -11.24
N GLU A 217 -31.76 30.59 -11.68
CA GLU A 217 -31.60 31.98 -11.24
C GLU A 217 -32.12 32.35 -9.84
N THR A 218 -31.20 32.58 -8.90
CA THR A 218 -31.06 33.85 -8.12
C THR A 218 -30.23 33.70 -6.83
N ASP A 219 -29.91 32.48 -6.39
CA ASP A 219 -29.13 32.30 -5.16
C ASP A 219 -27.62 32.48 -5.38
N ASN A 220 -27.22 33.75 -5.53
CA ASN A 220 -25.84 34.22 -5.73
C ASN A 220 -24.96 34.07 -4.47
N THR A 221 -25.47 33.45 -3.40
CA THR A 221 -24.84 33.42 -2.08
C THR A 221 -24.13 32.11 -1.72
N THR A 222 -24.34 31.03 -2.46
CA THR A 222 -23.63 29.78 -2.15
C THR A 222 -22.22 29.83 -2.75
N ARG A 223 -21.20 30.13 -1.92
CA ARG A 223 -19.79 29.99 -2.30
C ARG A 223 -19.49 28.52 -2.59
N LEU A 224 -19.69 28.12 -3.85
CA LEU A 224 -19.39 26.80 -4.38
C LEU A 224 -17.88 26.51 -4.18
N CYS A 225 -17.55 25.32 -3.70
CA CYS A 225 -16.24 24.83 -3.26
C CYS A 225 -15.00 25.54 -3.88
N GLN A 226 -14.08 26.07 -3.07
CA GLN A 226 -12.88 26.79 -3.57
C GLN A 226 -11.80 25.85 -4.12
N ILE A 227 -11.87 24.55 -3.81
CA ILE A 227 -10.94 23.56 -4.34
C ILE A 227 -11.03 23.62 -5.86
N ARG A 228 -9.89 23.86 -6.51
CA ARG A 228 -9.77 23.90 -7.97
C ARG A 228 -9.51 22.52 -8.54
N ARG A 229 -8.78 21.68 -7.79
CA ARG A 229 -8.39 20.35 -8.22
C ARG A 229 -8.26 19.37 -7.07
N ILE A 230 -8.60 18.12 -7.36
CA ILE A 230 -8.38 16.97 -6.47
C ILE A 230 -7.53 15.98 -7.24
N ILE A 231 -6.36 15.64 -6.69
CA ILE A 231 -5.42 14.72 -7.30
C ILE A 231 -5.53 13.38 -6.57
N MET A 232 -5.98 12.35 -7.30
CA MET A 232 -6.11 10.99 -6.82
C MET A 232 -4.80 10.24 -7.09
N MET A 233 -3.98 10.05 -6.06
CA MET A 233 -2.75 9.26 -6.15
C MET A 233 -3.07 7.79 -5.91
N THR A 234 -3.47 7.12 -6.99
CA THR A 234 -3.95 5.74 -6.98
C THR A 234 -2.80 4.78 -6.69
N THR A 235 -3.03 3.93 -5.69
CA THR A 235 -2.26 2.70 -5.45
C THR A 235 -3.20 1.50 -5.56
N ASN A 236 -2.68 0.28 -5.40
CA ASN A 236 -3.50 -0.92 -5.32
C ASN A 236 -4.43 -0.96 -4.07
N ARG A 237 -4.46 0.11 -3.26
CA ARG A 237 -5.40 0.33 -2.16
C ARG A 237 -6.52 1.32 -2.50
N PHE A 238 -6.78 1.59 -3.79
CA PHE A 238 -7.81 2.55 -4.22
C PHE A 238 -9.24 2.25 -3.74
N ASP A 239 -9.54 1.03 -3.33
CA ASP A 239 -10.81 0.62 -2.71
C ASP A 239 -10.60 -0.23 -1.44
N PHE A 240 -9.42 -0.13 -0.83
CA PHE A 240 -9.08 -0.86 0.39
C PHE A 240 -9.93 -0.39 1.58
N GLY A 241 -10.32 -1.34 2.43
CA GLY A 241 -11.14 -1.08 3.62
C GLY A 241 -12.65 -1.32 3.43
N PHE A 242 -13.14 -1.41 2.19
CA PHE A 242 -14.55 -1.69 1.92
C PHE A 242 -14.88 -3.18 1.93
N LYS A 243 -16.08 -3.50 2.44
CA LYS A 243 -16.66 -4.84 2.27
C LYS A 243 -17.15 -5.03 0.82
N PRO A 244 -17.17 -6.27 0.29
CA PRO A 244 -17.62 -6.53 -1.08
C PRO A 244 -19.01 -5.98 -1.42
N LEU A 245 -19.92 -5.91 -0.45
CA LEU A 245 -21.27 -5.38 -0.62
C LEU A 245 -21.32 -3.85 -0.78
N GLU A 246 -20.30 -3.13 -0.32
CA GLU A 246 -20.23 -1.65 -0.36
C GLU A 246 -19.44 -1.14 -1.57
N LEU A 247 -18.60 -1.99 -2.17
CA LEU A 247 -17.79 -1.63 -3.34
C LEU A 247 -18.63 -1.05 -4.49
N PRO A 248 -19.79 -1.64 -4.89
CA PRO A 248 -20.57 -1.08 -5.99
C PRO A 248 -21.04 0.36 -5.73
N SER A 249 -21.48 0.69 -4.52
CA SER A 249 -21.94 2.05 -4.20
C SER A 249 -20.77 3.04 -4.15
N TYR A 250 -19.63 2.60 -3.60
CA TYR A 250 -18.39 3.38 -3.58
C TYR A 250 -17.89 3.68 -5.00
N HIS A 251 -17.74 2.65 -5.83
CA HIS A 251 -17.28 2.79 -7.22
C HIS A 251 -18.23 3.69 -8.04
N ALA A 252 -19.54 3.54 -7.86
CA ALA A 252 -20.53 4.40 -8.51
C ALA A 252 -20.41 5.87 -8.08
N LEU A 253 -20.15 6.15 -6.80
CA LEU A 253 -19.87 7.50 -6.31
C LEU A 253 -18.62 8.09 -6.96
N VAL A 254 -17.49 7.38 -6.87
CA VAL A 254 -16.20 7.83 -7.42
C VAL A 254 -16.33 8.13 -8.91
N ARG A 255 -16.93 7.21 -9.67
CA ARG A 255 -17.14 7.36 -11.11
C ARG A 255 -18.03 8.55 -11.44
N ARG A 256 -19.18 8.68 -10.78
CA ARG A 256 -20.14 9.78 -11.03
C ARG A 256 -19.51 11.14 -10.75
N VAL A 257 -18.86 11.30 -9.59
CA VAL A 257 -18.21 12.57 -9.20
C VAL A 257 -17.08 12.92 -10.16
N THR A 258 -16.28 11.93 -10.58
CA THR A 258 -15.20 12.12 -11.56
C THR A 258 -15.73 12.60 -12.92
N ILE A 259 -16.70 11.88 -13.49
CA ILE A 259 -17.26 12.22 -14.81
C ILE A 259 -17.88 13.62 -14.77
N LYS A 260 -18.70 13.91 -13.74
CA LYS A 260 -19.34 15.22 -13.60
C LYS A 260 -18.33 16.34 -13.36
N SER A 261 -17.26 16.07 -12.61
CA SER A 261 -16.14 16.99 -12.44
C SER A 261 -15.48 17.34 -13.78
N HIS A 262 -15.30 16.37 -14.69
CA HIS A 262 -14.71 16.61 -16.01
C HIS A 262 -15.68 17.34 -16.96
N GLU A 263 -16.96 16.97 -16.95
CA GLU A 263 -18.00 17.61 -17.77
C GLU A 263 -18.21 19.08 -17.38
N LEU A 264 -18.17 19.39 -16.08
CA LEU A 264 -18.51 20.71 -15.54
C LEU A 264 -17.28 21.59 -15.27
N GLY A 265 -16.13 21.02 -14.94
CA GLY A 265 -15.01 21.71 -14.27
C GLY A 265 -14.37 22.89 -15.02
N ALA A 266 -14.49 22.95 -16.36
CA ALA A 266 -14.00 24.12 -17.11
C ALA A 266 -15.01 25.29 -17.16
N ARG A 267 -16.29 25.02 -16.88
CA ARG A 267 -17.41 25.96 -17.09
C ARG A 267 -18.10 26.37 -15.79
N SER A 268 -18.07 25.51 -14.79
CA SER A 268 -18.78 25.72 -13.52
C SER A 268 -17.83 26.21 -12.44
N ARG A 269 -18.13 27.40 -11.89
CA ARG A 269 -17.44 27.86 -10.68
C ARG A 269 -17.76 26.90 -9.52
N GLY A 270 -16.71 26.43 -8.86
CA GLY A 270 -16.80 25.69 -7.61
C GLY A 270 -17.07 24.19 -7.70
N ILE A 271 -16.80 23.57 -8.86
CA ILE A 271 -16.64 22.12 -8.97
C ILE A 271 -15.17 21.83 -9.27
N PRO A 272 -14.44 21.16 -8.36
CA PRO A 272 -13.03 20.87 -8.56
C PRO A 272 -12.81 19.91 -9.72
N LYS A 273 -11.72 20.05 -10.46
CA LYS A 273 -11.24 19.07 -11.45
C LYS A 273 -10.59 17.87 -10.75
N ILE A 274 -11.08 16.66 -11.01
CA ILE A 274 -10.43 15.44 -10.52
C ILE A 274 -9.33 15.02 -11.50
N ILE A 275 -8.12 14.81 -10.99
CA ILE A 275 -6.94 14.39 -11.77
C ILE A 275 -6.50 13.03 -11.23
N TRP A 276 -6.34 12.06 -12.11
CA TRP A 276 -5.89 10.71 -11.75
C TRP A 276 -4.40 10.56 -11.97
N THR A 277 -3.70 10.10 -10.94
CA THR A 277 -2.33 9.63 -11.04
C THR A 277 -2.25 8.19 -10.55
N ALA A 278 -1.19 7.48 -10.91
CA ALA A 278 -0.95 6.12 -10.46
C ALA A 278 0.53 5.91 -10.22
N ASN A 279 0.86 5.08 -9.22
CA ASN A 279 2.24 4.77 -8.90
C ASN A 279 2.86 3.77 -9.88
N ASN A 280 2.04 2.90 -10.47
CA ASN A 280 2.48 1.89 -11.42
C ASN A 280 1.36 1.55 -12.44
N PRO A 281 1.68 0.85 -13.55
CA PRO A 281 0.68 0.49 -14.56
C PRO A 281 -0.42 -0.47 -14.08
N PHE A 282 -0.17 -1.33 -13.08
CA PHE A 282 -1.21 -2.18 -12.51
C PHE A 282 -2.31 -1.33 -11.85
N ASP A 283 -1.95 -0.28 -11.13
CA ASP A 283 -2.93 0.58 -10.44
C ASP A 283 -3.89 1.26 -11.44
N ILE A 284 -3.36 1.69 -12.59
CA ILE A 284 -4.17 2.23 -13.70
C ILE A 284 -5.15 1.14 -14.15
N LYS A 285 -4.62 -0.04 -14.49
CA LYS A 285 -5.45 -1.11 -15.03
C LYS A 285 -6.52 -1.57 -14.05
N TYR A 286 -6.17 -1.62 -12.78
CA TYR A 286 -7.05 -2.01 -11.71
C TYR A 286 -8.18 -0.99 -11.53
N ALA A 287 -7.87 0.31 -11.51
CA ALA A 287 -8.87 1.37 -11.45
C ALA A 287 -9.79 1.37 -12.68
N GLU A 288 -9.27 1.16 -13.89
CA GLU A 288 -10.06 1.04 -15.11
C GLU A 288 -11.06 -0.12 -15.06
N VAL A 289 -10.64 -1.29 -14.55
CA VAL A 289 -11.52 -2.46 -14.42
C VAL A 289 -12.65 -2.19 -13.42
N ALA A 290 -12.35 -1.50 -12.33
CA ALA A 290 -13.32 -1.25 -11.27
C ALA A 290 -14.27 -0.07 -11.56
N LEU A 291 -13.77 0.98 -12.21
CA LEU A 291 -14.49 2.24 -12.39
C LEU A 291 -14.91 2.50 -13.84
N GLY A 292 -14.42 1.71 -14.80
CA GLY A 292 -14.59 1.95 -16.23
C GLY A 292 -13.44 2.79 -16.81
N SER A 293 -13.20 2.66 -18.12
CA SER A 293 -12.10 3.37 -18.82
C SER A 293 -12.41 4.85 -19.10
N ASP A 294 -13.61 5.33 -18.76
CA ASP A 294 -14.06 6.70 -19.02
C ASP A 294 -13.87 7.66 -17.84
N ILE A 295 -13.28 7.20 -16.72
CA ILE A 295 -12.93 8.05 -15.57
C ILE A 295 -11.82 9.07 -15.85
N GLY A 296 -11.19 9.00 -17.02
CA GLY A 296 -10.21 9.96 -17.49
C GLY A 296 -8.79 9.38 -17.61
N GLN A 297 -7.89 10.23 -18.08
CA GLN A 297 -6.51 9.85 -18.33
C GLN A 297 -5.71 9.82 -17.03
N PHE A 298 -4.99 8.73 -16.80
CA PHE A 298 -4.02 8.61 -15.72
C PHE A 298 -2.67 9.20 -16.12
N THR A 299 -2.03 9.91 -15.19
CA THR A 299 -0.59 10.19 -15.27
C THR A 299 0.17 9.18 -14.40
N LEU A 300 1.07 8.41 -14.99
CA LEU A 300 1.96 7.53 -14.25
C LEU A 300 3.04 8.36 -13.55
N ILE A 301 3.07 8.34 -12.22
CA ILE A 301 4.08 8.98 -11.39
C ILE A 301 4.60 7.97 -10.37
N ARG A 302 5.76 7.40 -10.64
CA ARG A 302 6.41 6.44 -9.74
C ARG A 302 6.79 7.10 -8.43
N SER A 303 6.74 6.33 -7.34
CA SER A 303 7.21 6.75 -6.02
C SER A 303 8.65 7.25 -6.10
N VAL A 304 8.94 8.29 -5.32
CA VAL A 304 10.30 8.81 -5.18
C VAL A 304 11.12 7.98 -4.20
N GLY A 305 10.61 6.86 -3.67
CA GLY A 305 11.35 5.91 -2.83
C GLY A 305 11.95 6.53 -1.56
N TYR A 306 11.44 7.68 -1.11
CA TYR A 306 11.98 8.36 0.05
C TYR A 306 11.37 7.80 1.32
N SER A 307 12.22 7.42 2.28
CA SER A 307 11.81 6.88 3.57
C SER A 307 12.50 7.62 4.70
N THR A 308 11.75 7.94 5.76
CA THR A 308 12.31 8.58 6.96
C THR A 308 12.57 7.60 8.09
N LEU A 309 12.37 6.29 7.81
CA LEU A 309 12.64 5.25 8.80
C LEU A 309 14.11 5.30 9.24
N PRO A 310 14.37 5.40 10.56
CA PRO A 310 15.71 5.59 11.07
C PRO A 310 16.55 4.34 10.83
N VAL A 311 17.86 4.54 10.74
CA VAL A 311 18.82 3.44 10.76
C VAL A 311 18.67 2.71 12.09
N VAL A 312 18.23 1.45 12.05
CA VAL A 312 18.28 0.61 13.25
C VAL A 312 19.75 0.44 13.63
N LYS A 313 20.02 0.31 14.93
CA LYS A 313 21.37 0.01 15.44
C LYS A 313 22.04 -1.06 14.57
N PRO A 314 23.36 -0.97 14.34
CA PRO A 314 24.09 -1.96 13.55
C PRO A 314 23.76 -3.38 13.98
N PHE A 315 23.39 -4.23 13.03
CA PHE A 315 23.15 -5.65 13.31
C PHE A 315 24.48 -6.40 13.51
N PRO A 316 24.50 -7.49 14.30
CA PRO A 316 25.67 -8.35 14.40
C PRO A 316 26.12 -8.86 13.03
N LYS A 317 27.43 -9.00 12.82
CA LYS A 317 28.00 -9.36 11.52
C LYS A 317 27.45 -10.69 11.02
N GLU A 318 27.32 -11.65 11.92
CA GLU A 318 26.81 -13.00 11.67
C GLU A 318 25.37 -13.00 11.14
N VAL A 319 24.58 -11.98 11.52
CA VAL A 319 23.20 -11.78 11.06
C VAL A 319 23.17 -11.12 9.69
N THR A 320 24.05 -10.15 9.45
CA THR A 320 24.15 -9.40 8.18
C THR A 320 24.79 -10.18 7.04
N GLU A 321 25.58 -11.22 7.35
CA GLU A 321 26.15 -12.13 6.36
C GLU A 321 25.10 -13.04 5.72
N LEU A 322 23.96 -13.23 6.38
CA LEU A 322 22.80 -13.94 5.85
C LEU A 322 21.92 -13.03 4.95
N PRO A 323 21.21 -13.58 3.96
CA PRO A 323 20.15 -12.86 3.26
C PRO A 323 19.03 -12.47 4.22
N ALA A 324 18.50 -11.25 4.08
CA ALA A 324 17.29 -10.83 4.77
C ALA A 324 16.05 -11.27 3.99
N VAL A 325 15.00 -11.67 4.70
CA VAL A 325 13.66 -11.92 4.16
C VAL A 325 12.65 -11.22 5.07
N TYR A 326 11.68 -10.56 4.48
CA TYR A 326 10.54 -10.02 5.23
C TYR A 326 9.40 -11.04 5.22
N ASN A 327 8.64 -11.13 6.32
CA ASN A 327 7.47 -11.99 6.44
C ASN A 327 6.17 -11.16 6.40
N HIS A 328 5.64 -10.90 5.19
CA HIS A 328 4.31 -10.30 5.01
C HIS A 328 3.21 -11.36 5.14
N TYR A 329 2.26 -11.11 6.05
CA TYR A 329 0.85 -11.55 6.09
C TYR A 329 0.46 -13.02 5.83
N ASP A 330 1.35 -13.93 5.42
CA ASP A 330 1.22 -15.38 5.23
C ASP A 330 2.42 -15.97 4.42
N GLU A 331 3.47 -15.19 4.14
CA GLU A 331 4.74 -15.61 3.46
C GLU A 331 5.53 -16.71 4.18
N SER A 332 5.00 -17.22 5.28
CA SER A 332 5.37 -18.50 5.88
C SER A 332 5.63 -19.61 4.85
N ARG A 333 4.92 -19.64 3.72
CA ARG A 333 5.16 -20.62 2.64
C ARG A 333 6.47 -20.39 1.89
N PHE A 334 6.78 -19.15 1.52
CA PHE A 334 8.03 -18.84 0.82
C PHE A 334 9.23 -19.04 1.76
N ILE A 335 9.11 -18.58 3.01
CA ILE A 335 10.13 -18.81 4.03
C ILE A 335 10.30 -20.32 4.30
N ALA A 336 9.21 -21.09 4.43
CA ALA A 336 9.28 -22.54 4.57
C ALA A 336 9.86 -23.23 3.32
N TRP A 337 9.64 -22.67 2.13
CA TRP A 337 10.27 -23.15 0.91
C TRP A 337 11.78 -22.93 0.93
N LEU A 338 12.25 -21.74 1.33
CA LEU A 338 13.67 -21.45 1.51
C LEU A 338 14.32 -22.40 2.54
N MET A 339 13.68 -22.56 3.71
CA MET A 339 14.18 -23.41 4.79
C MET A 339 14.23 -24.90 4.40
N ARG A 340 13.20 -25.43 3.73
CA ARG A 340 13.19 -26.84 3.25
C ARG A 340 14.25 -27.13 2.20
N ASN A 341 14.76 -26.08 1.55
CA ASN A 341 15.83 -26.17 0.58
C ASN A 341 17.17 -25.73 1.15
N ASP A 342 17.35 -25.73 2.47
CA ASP A 342 18.62 -25.41 3.14
C ASP A 342 19.16 -23.99 2.83
N ILE A 343 18.27 -23.02 2.67
CA ILE A 343 18.65 -21.60 2.58
C ILE A 343 18.43 -20.94 3.94
N ASN A 344 19.54 -20.62 4.60
CA ASN A 344 19.54 -19.86 5.84
C ASN A 344 19.29 -18.37 5.56
N VAL A 345 18.28 -17.80 6.22
CA VAL A 345 17.88 -16.40 6.06
C VAL A 345 17.59 -15.74 7.41
N SER A 346 17.85 -14.45 7.49
CA SER A 346 17.42 -13.58 8.57
C SER A 346 15.98 -13.12 8.31
N VAL A 347 15.03 -13.71 9.04
CA VAL A 347 13.60 -13.40 8.88
C VAL A 347 13.20 -12.24 9.75
N PHE A 348 12.64 -11.20 9.13
CA PHE A 348 12.08 -10.05 9.82
C PHE A 348 10.56 -10.05 9.79
N SER A 349 9.96 -9.67 10.91
CA SER A 349 8.55 -9.35 10.98
C SER A 349 8.34 -7.85 10.71
N ARG A 350 7.18 -7.32 11.10
CA ARG A 350 6.88 -5.89 11.00
C ARG A 350 7.98 -5.05 11.68
N ASN A 351 8.28 -3.89 11.10
CA ASN A 351 9.24 -2.90 11.63
C ASN A 351 10.72 -3.31 11.61
N TYR A 352 11.21 -3.83 10.48
CA TYR A 352 12.64 -4.12 10.28
C TYR A 352 13.53 -2.86 10.16
N GLY A 353 12.96 -1.67 10.26
CA GLY A 353 13.68 -0.39 10.15
C GLY A 353 13.86 0.14 8.73
N GLY A 354 13.16 -0.44 7.76
CA GLY A 354 13.14 0.08 6.39
C GLY A 354 14.41 -0.21 5.59
N PRO A 355 14.55 0.45 4.42
CA PRO A 355 15.60 0.14 3.45
C PRO A 355 17.01 0.36 4.03
N THR A 356 17.19 1.32 4.93
CA THR A 356 18.50 1.56 5.55
C THR A 356 18.98 0.39 6.40
N SER A 357 18.08 -0.27 7.12
CA SER A 357 18.42 -1.51 7.84
C SER A 357 18.77 -2.64 6.88
N LEU A 358 18.01 -2.79 5.80
CA LEU A 358 18.25 -3.84 4.80
C LEU A 358 19.58 -3.66 4.07
N SER A 359 20.07 -2.42 3.91
CA SER A 359 21.36 -2.14 3.26
C SER A 359 22.56 -2.77 3.98
N GLN A 360 22.42 -3.10 5.26
CA GLN A 360 23.45 -3.78 6.05
C GLN A 360 23.59 -5.26 5.67
N PHE A 361 22.55 -5.87 5.10
CA PHE A 361 22.54 -7.29 4.76
C PHE A 361 23.25 -7.53 3.44
N ARG A 362 23.75 -8.76 3.29
CA ARG A 362 24.39 -9.22 2.05
C ARG A 362 23.46 -9.07 0.85
N CYS A 363 22.19 -9.38 1.03
CA CYS A 363 21.11 -9.09 0.10
C CYS A 363 19.74 -9.21 0.79
N PHE A 364 18.69 -8.79 0.09
CA PHE A 364 17.29 -8.95 0.46
C PHE A 364 16.62 -9.87 -0.55
N ILE A 365 16.05 -10.99 -0.10
CA ILE A 365 15.25 -11.87 -0.96
C ILE A 365 13.79 -11.47 -0.76
N ASP A 366 13.21 -10.87 -1.80
CA ASP A 366 11.84 -10.38 -1.79
C ASP A 366 10.91 -11.36 -2.52
N PHE A 367 9.72 -11.53 -1.98
CA PHE A 367 8.64 -12.26 -2.61
C PHE A 367 7.56 -11.27 -3.02
N PRO A 368 7.40 -10.94 -4.32
CA PRO A 368 6.48 -9.90 -4.73
C PRO A 368 5.05 -10.17 -4.27
N TYR A 369 4.54 -9.34 -3.36
CA TYR A 369 3.16 -9.42 -2.85
C TYR A 369 2.26 -8.32 -3.43
N GLN A 370 2.81 -7.34 -4.14
CA GLN A 370 2.09 -6.31 -4.91
C GLN A 370 2.75 -6.18 -6.28
N ALA A 371 2.02 -5.68 -7.29
CA ALA A 371 2.56 -5.43 -8.62
C ALA A 371 3.73 -4.42 -8.60
N SER A 372 3.60 -3.37 -7.79
CA SER A 372 4.71 -2.49 -7.45
C SER A 372 4.63 -2.15 -5.97
N THR A 373 5.79 -1.91 -5.36
CA THR A 373 5.89 -1.46 -3.98
C THR A 373 6.78 -0.23 -3.92
N MET A 374 6.41 0.76 -3.10
CA MET A 374 7.31 1.89 -2.77
C MET A 374 8.65 1.36 -2.23
N LYS A 375 8.61 0.24 -1.50
CA LYS A 375 9.77 -0.53 -1.02
C LYS A 375 10.78 -0.84 -2.12
N MET A 376 10.37 -1.12 -3.35
CA MET A 376 11.30 -1.38 -4.46
C MET A 376 12.16 -0.14 -4.76
N TYR A 377 11.55 1.04 -4.83
CA TYR A 377 12.23 2.31 -5.09
C TYR A 377 13.09 2.75 -3.89
N GLU A 378 12.57 2.54 -2.68
CA GLU A 378 13.32 2.69 -1.42
C GLU A 378 14.58 1.82 -1.44
N ASN A 379 14.44 0.51 -1.68
CA ASN A 379 15.57 -0.41 -1.71
C ASN A 379 16.65 0.02 -2.72
N LEU A 380 16.25 0.49 -3.91
CA LEU A 380 17.20 0.98 -4.90
C LEU A 380 17.96 2.22 -4.43
N LEU A 381 17.27 3.19 -3.84
CA LEU A 381 17.88 4.41 -3.28
C LEU A 381 18.97 4.07 -2.25
N PHE A 382 18.70 3.10 -1.38
CA PHE A 382 19.63 2.70 -0.32
C PHE A 382 20.60 1.59 -0.73
N GLY A 383 20.68 1.26 -2.02
CA GLY A 383 21.64 0.27 -2.52
C GLY A 383 21.37 -1.16 -2.06
N VAL A 384 20.14 -1.48 -1.68
CA VAL A 384 19.75 -2.83 -1.23
C VAL A 384 19.76 -3.78 -2.42
N VAL A 385 20.67 -4.74 -2.42
CA VAL A 385 20.70 -5.81 -3.41
C VAL A 385 19.49 -6.70 -3.23
N THR A 386 18.54 -6.59 -4.17
CA THR A 386 17.25 -7.29 -4.11
C THR A 386 17.25 -8.48 -5.06
N LEU A 387 16.87 -9.65 -4.55
CA LEU A 387 16.66 -10.88 -5.31
C LEU A 387 15.17 -11.20 -5.35
N VAL A 388 14.64 -11.54 -6.52
CA VAL A 388 13.24 -11.95 -6.69
C VAL A 388 13.15 -13.22 -7.54
N PRO A 389 12.14 -14.07 -7.32
CA PRO A 389 11.88 -15.16 -8.24
C PRO A 389 11.47 -14.60 -9.62
N SER A 390 11.83 -15.32 -10.67
CA SER A 390 11.31 -15.08 -12.01
C SER A 390 9.78 -15.19 -12.01
N LYS A 391 9.14 -14.57 -13.00
CA LYS A 391 7.70 -14.74 -13.25
C LYS A 391 7.30 -16.22 -13.34
N ARG A 392 8.11 -17.04 -14.02
CA ARG A 392 7.85 -18.47 -14.22
C ARG A 392 7.90 -19.24 -12.90
N LEU A 393 8.95 -19.01 -12.09
CA LEU A 393 9.11 -19.67 -10.80
C LEU A 393 8.07 -19.19 -9.79
N PHE A 394 7.78 -17.88 -9.75
CA PHE A 394 6.78 -17.29 -8.88
C PHE A 394 5.40 -17.93 -9.07
N LEU A 395 4.98 -18.13 -10.32
CA LEU A 395 3.69 -18.73 -10.68
C LEU A 395 3.68 -20.26 -10.66
N SER A 396 4.83 -20.90 -10.43
CA SER A 396 4.93 -22.35 -10.40
C SER A 396 4.08 -22.94 -9.27
N ARG A 397 3.74 -24.24 -9.36
CA ARG A 397 3.07 -24.96 -8.28
C ARG A 397 3.88 -25.00 -6.98
N GLU A 398 5.19 -24.81 -7.09
CA GLU A 398 6.11 -24.88 -5.97
C GLU A 398 5.99 -23.66 -5.05
N LEU A 399 5.96 -22.45 -5.64
CA LEU A 399 5.79 -21.20 -4.89
C LEU A 399 4.33 -20.79 -4.75
N GLY A 400 3.50 -21.08 -5.77
CA GLY A 400 2.08 -20.72 -5.79
C GLY A 400 1.86 -19.23 -5.56
N GLY A 401 2.77 -18.40 -6.06
CA GLY A 401 2.80 -16.97 -5.80
C GLY A 401 1.57 -16.26 -6.35
N TYR A 402 1.15 -15.24 -5.63
CA TYR A 402 0.09 -14.32 -6.02
C TYR A 402 0.44 -12.93 -5.51
N ILE A 403 -0.02 -11.90 -6.21
CA ILE A 403 -0.01 -10.54 -5.67
C ILE A 403 -1.39 -10.22 -5.10
N ILE A 404 -1.40 -9.42 -4.04
CA ILE A 404 -2.61 -8.84 -3.46
C ILE A 404 -3.34 -8.03 -4.54
N GLU A 405 -4.66 -8.21 -4.63
CA GLU A 405 -5.54 -7.70 -5.68
C GLU A 405 -5.27 -8.19 -7.12
N GLY A 406 -4.28 -9.06 -7.36
CA GLY A 406 -3.97 -9.55 -8.71
C GLY A 406 -5.16 -10.22 -9.40
N HIS A 407 -6.02 -10.91 -8.64
CA HIS A 407 -7.22 -11.55 -9.15
C HIS A 407 -8.24 -10.59 -9.79
N ARG A 408 -8.10 -9.28 -9.56
CA ARG A 408 -9.00 -8.26 -10.12
C ARG A 408 -8.59 -7.77 -11.50
N VAL A 409 -7.38 -8.07 -11.94
CA VAL A 409 -6.87 -7.70 -13.27
C VAL A 409 -6.47 -8.96 -14.02
N SER A 410 -7.07 -9.19 -15.18
CA SER A 410 -6.60 -10.27 -16.06
C SER A 410 -5.15 -9.99 -16.47
N ASN A 411 -4.33 -11.03 -16.46
CA ASN A 411 -2.89 -10.94 -16.77
C ASN A 411 -2.12 -9.97 -15.86
N TRP A 412 -2.51 -9.84 -14.58
CA TRP A 412 -1.81 -8.99 -13.60
C TRP A 412 -0.28 -9.21 -13.55
N GLN A 413 0.17 -10.40 -13.94
CA GLN A 413 1.59 -10.78 -13.98
C GLN A 413 2.40 -9.96 -14.99
N ASP A 414 1.76 -9.32 -15.96
CA ASP A 414 2.39 -8.41 -16.92
C ASP A 414 2.62 -7.02 -16.34
N TYR A 415 2.12 -6.76 -15.13
CA TYR A 415 2.20 -5.45 -14.48
C TYR A 415 3.10 -5.43 -13.24
N VAL A 416 3.78 -6.53 -12.93
CA VAL A 416 4.70 -6.59 -11.79
C VAL A 416 6.02 -5.93 -12.18
N GLU A 417 6.32 -4.77 -11.60
CA GLU A 417 7.46 -3.93 -12.02
C GLU A 417 8.81 -4.60 -11.80
N TYR A 418 8.94 -5.52 -10.84
CA TYR A 418 10.17 -6.32 -10.66
C TYR A 418 10.62 -7.06 -11.92
N TRP A 419 9.71 -7.34 -12.87
CA TRP A 419 10.01 -8.07 -14.09
C TRP A 419 10.10 -7.16 -15.33
N TYR A 420 9.99 -5.84 -15.16
CA TYR A 420 10.07 -4.88 -16.26
C TYR A 420 11.50 -4.71 -16.76
N GLU A 421 11.65 -4.48 -18.06
CA GLU A 421 12.97 -4.32 -18.71
C GLU A 421 13.81 -3.20 -18.06
N ASP A 422 13.18 -2.09 -17.66
CA ASP A 422 13.86 -0.98 -16.99
C ASP A 422 14.31 -1.29 -15.54
N MET A 423 13.89 -2.43 -14.98
CA MET A 423 14.28 -2.93 -13.66
C MET A 423 15.28 -4.09 -13.70
N HIS A 424 15.49 -4.72 -14.86
CA HIS A 424 16.33 -5.93 -14.99
C HIS A 424 17.76 -5.74 -14.51
N ASP A 425 18.33 -4.54 -14.68
CA ASP A 425 19.68 -4.22 -14.23
C ASP A 425 19.77 -3.96 -12.71
N TYR A 426 18.65 -3.72 -12.05
CA TYR A 426 18.57 -3.27 -10.65
C TYR A 426 17.96 -4.30 -9.70
N VAL A 427 17.47 -5.41 -10.25
CA VAL A 427 16.93 -6.53 -9.48
C VAL A 427 17.56 -7.82 -10.00
N TYR A 428 18.00 -8.68 -9.08
CA TYR A 428 18.49 -10.02 -9.43
C TYR A 428 17.31 -10.98 -9.51
N VAL A 429 17.08 -11.54 -10.69
CA VAL A 429 16.03 -12.53 -10.91
C VAL A 429 16.63 -13.93 -10.85
N PHE A 430 16.01 -14.85 -10.12
CA PHE A 430 16.37 -16.27 -10.11
C PHE A 430 15.19 -17.15 -10.54
N ASP A 431 15.45 -18.17 -11.35
CA ASP A 431 14.46 -19.02 -12.01
C ASP A 431 14.40 -20.45 -11.43
N SER A 432 15.29 -20.76 -10.47
CA SER A 432 15.30 -22.02 -9.72
C SER A 432 15.94 -21.90 -8.34
N ILE A 433 15.73 -22.91 -7.48
CA ILE A 433 16.42 -23.02 -6.19
C ILE A 433 17.94 -23.18 -6.36
N THR A 434 18.38 -23.92 -7.38
CA THR A 434 19.80 -24.13 -7.70
C THR A 434 20.47 -22.82 -8.02
N GLU A 435 19.87 -22.01 -8.89
CA GLU A 435 20.38 -20.68 -9.25
C GLU A 435 20.41 -19.75 -8.03
N LEU A 436 19.37 -19.76 -7.18
CA LEU A 436 19.39 -18.98 -5.95
C LEU A 436 20.57 -19.38 -5.05
N LYS A 437 20.81 -20.69 -4.85
CA LYS A 437 21.97 -21.18 -4.09
C LYS A 437 23.30 -20.75 -4.72
N GLU A 438 23.42 -20.81 -6.04
CA GLU A 438 24.60 -20.36 -6.76
C GLU A 438 24.86 -18.87 -6.56
N ILE A 439 23.83 -18.02 -6.65
CA ILE A 439 23.94 -16.58 -6.37
C ILE A 439 24.39 -16.37 -4.92
N LEU A 440 23.76 -17.05 -3.96
CA LEU A 440 24.06 -16.95 -2.53
C LEU A 440 25.41 -17.57 -2.14
N ALA A 441 26.04 -18.38 -2.97
CA ALA A 441 27.37 -18.93 -2.73
C ALA A 441 28.51 -17.99 -3.17
N ARG A 442 28.22 -16.97 -3.99
CA ARG A 442 29.25 -16.07 -4.56
C ARG A 442 29.91 -15.21 -3.48
N PRO A 443 31.24 -15.05 -3.45
CA PRO A 443 31.90 -14.13 -2.51
C PRO A 443 31.35 -12.71 -2.58
N VAL A 444 31.00 -12.25 -3.79
CA VAL A 444 30.35 -10.96 -4.05
C VAL A 444 29.04 -11.20 -4.78
N ILE A 445 27.91 -10.92 -4.11
CA ILE A 445 26.57 -11.01 -4.73
C ILE A 445 26.33 -9.82 -5.68
N ASP A 446 26.80 -8.64 -5.30
CA ASP A 446 26.54 -7.37 -5.98
C ASP A 446 27.42 -7.14 -7.21
N VAL A 447 27.42 -8.08 -8.14
CA VAL A 447 28.21 -8.02 -9.38
C VAL A 447 27.81 -6.87 -10.31
N ARG A 448 26.62 -6.27 -10.10
CA ARG A 448 26.10 -5.14 -10.89
C ARG A 448 26.35 -3.79 -10.21
N ASN A 449 26.94 -3.81 -9.02
CA ASN A 449 27.28 -2.64 -8.22
C ASN A 449 26.06 -1.76 -7.89
N ILE A 450 24.96 -2.38 -7.49
CA ILE A 450 23.71 -1.70 -7.11
C ILE A 450 23.95 -0.79 -5.92
N ARG A 451 24.80 -1.19 -4.95
CA ARG A 451 25.15 -0.36 -3.79
C ARG A 451 25.70 1.01 -4.14
N GLU A 452 26.46 1.12 -5.23
CA GLU A 452 27.03 2.40 -5.67
C GLU A 452 26.18 3.07 -6.77
N ARG A 453 25.60 2.28 -7.69
CA ARG A 453 24.87 2.82 -8.86
C ARG A 453 23.41 3.15 -8.58
N GLY A 454 22.79 2.52 -7.58
CA GLY A 454 21.36 2.64 -7.29
C GLY A 454 20.92 4.09 -7.07
N GLU A 455 21.71 4.86 -6.32
CA GLU A 455 21.42 6.28 -6.05
C GLU A 455 21.38 7.12 -7.34
N GLY A 456 22.30 6.87 -8.30
CA GLY A 456 22.36 7.62 -9.56
C GLY A 456 21.14 7.37 -10.44
N VAL A 457 20.69 6.12 -10.51
CA VAL A 457 19.49 5.71 -11.27
C VAL A 457 18.24 6.28 -10.63
N TRP A 458 18.16 6.15 -9.31
CA TRP A 458 17.07 6.72 -8.52
C TRP A 458 16.96 8.23 -8.73
N LYS A 459 18.08 8.99 -8.73
CA LYS A 459 18.07 10.43 -9.00
C LYS A 459 17.45 10.76 -10.36
N ALA A 460 17.78 9.97 -11.39
CA ALA A 460 17.24 10.17 -12.73
C ALA A 460 15.72 9.88 -12.81
N TRP A 461 15.23 8.84 -12.14
CA TRP A 461 13.79 8.57 -12.04
C TRP A 461 13.07 9.63 -11.22
N ASN A 462 13.62 10.00 -10.09
CA ASN A 462 13.06 11.00 -9.20
C ASN A 462 12.93 12.35 -9.91
N ALA A 463 13.92 12.76 -10.71
CA ALA A 463 13.81 13.97 -11.53
C ALA A 463 12.57 13.96 -12.47
N LYS A 464 12.22 12.80 -13.04
CA LYS A 464 11.00 12.64 -13.84
C LYS A 464 9.74 12.73 -12.99
N SER A 465 9.68 12.01 -11.86
CA SER A 465 8.53 12.06 -10.95
C SER A 465 8.30 13.47 -10.41
N ILE A 466 9.35 14.20 -10.02
CA ILE A 466 9.27 15.60 -9.56
C ILE A 466 8.79 16.52 -10.69
N ALA A 467 9.22 16.32 -11.93
CA ALA A 467 8.75 17.10 -13.07
C ALA A 467 7.24 16.88 -13.33
N GLU A 468 6.76 15.64 -13.26
CA GLU A 468 5.33 15.34 -13.40
C GLU A 468 4.49 15.88 -12.25
N TRP A 469 4.99 15.77 -11.00
CA TRP A 469 4.34 16.39 -9.85
C TRP A 469 4.25 17.90 -10.00
N ARG A 470 5.33 18.56 -10.45
CA ARG A 470 5.31 20.00 -10.74
C ARG A 470 4.24 20.33 -11.77
N ARG A 471 4.17 19.58 -12.87
CA ARG A 471 3.17 19.78 -13.92
C ARG A 471 1.76 19.69 -13.35
N ILE A 472 1.43 18.61 -12.64
CA ILE A 472 0.08 18.38 -12.11
C ILE A 472 -0.32 19.42 -11.06
N LEU A 473 0.59 19.80 -10.17
CA LEU A 473 0.32 20.81 -9.14
C LEU A 473 0.20 22.23 -9.72
N SER A 474 0.78 22.47 -10.91
CA SER A 474 0.74 23.75 -11.60
C SER A 474 -0.48 23.97 -12.51
N MET A 475 -1.14 22.89 -12.95
CA MET A 475 -2.32 22.92 -13.83
C MET A 475 -3.52 23.56 -13.14
#